data_AF-A0A6M7WQH2-F1
#
_entry.id   AF-A0A6M7WQH2-F1
#
_cell.length_a   1.000
_cell.length_b   1.000
_cell.length_c   1.000
_cell.angle_alpha   90.00
_cell.angle_beta   90.00
_cell.angle_gamma   90.00
#
_symmetry.space_group_name_H-M   'P 1'
#
loop_
_entity.id
_entity.type
_entity.pdbx_description
1 polymer ?
#
loop_
_entity_poly.entity_id
_entity_poly.type
_entity_poly.pdbx_seq_one_letter_code
_entity_poly.pdbx_strand_id
1 'polypeptide(L)'
;MLGTDQDQKFYYSSAKLIKSLPIFALLLGLGAFGLHDQHAPLQLVVSGWICLIAGALMGSITLRRLLTRAPALVLSPQGLEVPSVGNLIPWSAIAKLSEVSTKRAVILRLAVDPAYAQSVPRPWYALQRGRKLTLSIPISQVDAAGMDITQLCRTYMAAQPTALNAVQEQDGRDLAPPATQPLASYGLIALLVVIYCAELTFAINPNQGGAPSTQTLVALGGMFRSLIWSGQWWRLVTATLMHASIVHLLGNGFALWRAGLLLEGLVGRLWFLALFALCAVGGEVASLYMTPANVVGVGASGGIVGLFATAIVLSFHFRSSAQRSLMQVRAISILVPSVLPFLSASDKGLRIDYSAHIGGAIVGAVLALALMSFWSRDQVRPLYTRAAGVVAGAFALVAVGALVPITHIHAAYAAYAAYPTESAFAAFFNGRYGDAMRMFQQQSEMPDAQVAYDDLWRIMAMGYAKDPELQTQAQQAQAKLAPATWPYPVFDLFMGKLDAKGLQMKAVGNDQLCEAVFYSAEEYLIGGHIEDAKLLLKNAVSICPKTFLEFDGAELELKRLQGGNAGS
;
A
#
# COMPACT_ATOMS: atom_id res chain seq x y z
N MET A 1 -54.80 -3.46 -31.25
CA MET A 1 -53.89 -4.62 -31.15
C MET A 1 -52.50 -4.13 -31.51
N LEU A 2 -51.64 -3.88 -30.53
CA LEU A 2 -50.21 -3.66 -30.78
C LEU A 2 -49.62 -5.04 -31.07
N GLY A 3 -49.03 -5.22 -32.25
CA GLY A 3 -48.50 -6.51 -32.69
C GLY A 3 -47.47 -7.05 -31.70
N THR A 4 -47.65 -8.29 -31.26
CA THR A 4 -46.72 -9.04 -30.41
C THR A 4 -45.43 -9.45 -31.12
N ASP A 5 -45.23 -8.98 -32.36
CA ASP A 5 -44.13 -9.36 -33.24
C ASP A 5 -42.95 -8.37 -33.23
N GLN A 6 -43.03 -7.28 -32.46
CA GLN A 6 -41.95 -6.28 -32.37
C GLN A 6 -41.53 -5.97 -30.94
N ASP A 7 -40.24 -5.67 -30.77
CA ASP A 7 -39.64 -5.27 -29.49
C ASP A 7 -40.24 -3.95 -28.99
N GLN A 8 -40.82 -3.99 -27.80
CA GLN A 8 -41.28 -2.81 -27.09
C GLN A 8 -40.23 -2.35 -26.07
N LYS A 9 -39.63 -1.19 -26.31
CA LYS A 9 -38.58 -0.61 -25.48
C LYS A 9 -39.14 0.50 -24.61
N PHE A 10 -38.93 0.38 -23.30
CA PHE A 10 -39.31 1.38 -22.32
C PHE A 10 -38.08 2.03 -21.71
N TYR A 11 -38.13 3.34 -21.46
CA TYR A 11 -36.97 4.13 -21.02
C TYR A 11 -37.17 4.66 -19.61
N TYR A 12 -36.08 5.00 -18.92
CA TYR A 12 -36.17 5.66 -17.62
C TYR A 12 -36.71 7.08 -17.76
N SER A 13 -37.59 7.48 -16.84
CA SER A 13 -38.10 8.86 -16.80
C SER A 13 -37.01 9.84 -16.34
N SER A 14 -36.61 10.76 -17.21
CA SER A 14 -35.59 11.80 -16.91
C SER A 14 -35.95 12.63 -15.68
N ALA A 15 -37.23 13.00 -15.52
CA ALA A 15 -37.70 13.76 -14.36
C ALA A 15 -37.56 13.01 -13.03
N LYS A 16 -37.66 11.67 -13.04
CA LYS A 16 -37.49 10.83 -11.85
C LYS A 16 -36.02 10.55 -11.55
N LEU A 17 -35.17 10.41 -12.59
CA LEU A 17 -33.72 10.30 -12.45
C LEU A 17 -33.11 11.58 -11.83
N ILE A 18 -33.56 12.75 -12.27
CA ILE A 18 -33.12 14.05 -11.72
C ILE A 18 -33.43 14.18 -10.21
N LYS A 19 -34.57 13.64 -9.75
CA LYS A 19 -34.94 13.63 -8.32
C LYS A 19 -34.03 12.76 -7.44
N SER A 20 -33.21 11.88 -8.02
CA SER A 20 -32.21 11.09 -7.29
C SER A 20 -30.87 11.82 -7.11
N LEU A 21 -30.67 12.94 -7.81
CA LEU A 21 -29.41 13.70 -7.79
C LEU A 21 -29.02 14.24 -6.39
N PRO A 22 -29.96 14.72 -5.54
CA PRO A 22 -29.60 15.22 -4.20
C PRO A 22 -28.95 14.16 -3.29
N ILE A 23 -29.28 12.88 -3.47
CA ILE A 23 -28.79 11.79 -2.63
C ILE A 23 -27.31 11.52 -2.86
N PHE A 24 -26.83 11.58 -4.12
CA PHE A 24 -25.39 11.39 -4.37
C PHE A 24 -24.61 12.64 -3.96
N ALA A 25 -25.16 13.84 -4.13
CA ALA A 25 -24.50 15.08 -3.69
C ALA A 25 -24.28 15.06 -2.17
N LEU A 26 -25.26 14.53 -1.43
CA LEU A 26 -25.13 14.29 0.01
C LEU A 26 -24.03 13.25 0.33
N LEU A 27 -23.96 12.13 -0.39
CA LEU A 27 -22.91 11.12 -0.19
C LEU A 27 -21.51 11.65 -0.51
N LEU A 28 -21.36 12.43 -1.58
CA LEU A 28 -20.09 13.08 -1.91
C LEU A 28 -19.70 14.12 -0.85
N GLY A 29 -20.66 14.90 -0.35
CA GLY A 29 -20.43 15.87 0.73
C GLY A 29 -20.00 15.21 2.05
N LEU A 30 -20.68 14.13 2.46
CA LEU A 30 -20.30 13.34 3.64
C LEU A 30 -18.92 12.69 3.47
N GLY A 31 -18.61 12.23 2.25
CA GLY A 31 -17.31 11.66 1.93
C GLY A 31 -16.18 12.68 2.00
N ALA A 32 -16.37 13.87 1.43
CA ALA A 32 -15.40 14.97 1.49
C ALA A 32 -15.20 15.46 2.94
N PHE A 33 -16.28 15.52 3.73
CA PHE A 33 -16.20 15.87 5.15
C PHE A 33 -15.37 14.87 5.96
N GLY A 34 -15.58 13.56 5.74
CA GLY A 34 -14.84 12.50 6.43
C GLY A 34 -13.34 12.43 6.09
N LEU A 35 -12.90 13.12 5.04
CA LEU A 35 -11.50 13.17 4.59
C LEU A 35 -10.84 14.55 4.80
N HIS A 36 -11.56 15.52 5.37
CA HIS A 36 -11.05 16.88 5.53
C HIS A 36 -10.07 17.02 6.71
N ASP A 37 -10.22 16.20 7.75
CA ASP A 37 -9.41 16.26 8.97
C ASP A 37 -8.21 15.29 8.91
N GLN A 38 -7.00 15.84 9.04
CA GLN A 38 -5.73 15.08 9.03
C GLN A 38 -5.53 14.22 10.30
N HIS A 39 -6.34 14.42 11.34
CA HIS A 39 -6.31 13.65 12.59
C HIS A 39 -7.56 12.79 12.79
N ALA A 40 -8.38 12.62 11.75
CA ALA A 40 -9.60 11.83 11.84
C ALA A 40 -9.31 10.36 12.26
N PRO A 41 -10.13 9.77 13.15
CA PRO A 41 -10.01 8.35 13.49
C PRO A 41 -10.25 7.50 12.25
N LEU A 42 -9.54 6.36 12.14
CA LEU A 42 -9.56 5.46 10.97
C LEU A 42 -10.98 5.12 10.48
N GLN A 43 -11.93 4.93 11.40
CA GLN A 43 -13.32 4.63 11.08
C GLN A 43 -14.00 5.74 10.28
N LEU A 44 -13.70 7.01 10.59
CA LEU A 44 -14.25 8.17 9.89
C LEU A 44 -13.64 8.32 8.51
N VAL A 45 -12.32 8.11 8.38
CA VAL A 45 -11.60 8.13 7.10
C VAL A 45 -12.11 7.03 6.16
N VAL A 46 -12.25 5.80 6.67
CA VAL A 46 -12.79 4.67 5.91
C VAL A 46 -14.24 4.94 5.50
N SER A 47 -15.07 5.47 6.39
CA SER A 47 -16.45 5.84 6.09
C SER A 47 -16.53 6.97 5.05
N GLY A 48 -15.60 7.94 5.10
CA GLY A 48 -15.47 9.02 4.13
C GLY A 48 -15.19 8.49 2.72
N TRP A 49 -14.22 7.58 2.59
CA TRP A 49 -13.92 6.91 1.32
C TRP A 49 -15.10 6.08 0.80
N ILE A 50 -15.80 5.33 1.66
CA ILE A 50 -16.99 4.56 1.28
C ILE A 50 -18.07 5.49 0.71
N CYS A 51 -18.34 6.61 1.37
CA CYS A 51 -19.34 7.58 0.93
C CYS A 51 -18.95 8.26 -0.40
N LEU A 52 -17.69 8.62 -0.59
CA LEU A 52 -17.19 9.15 -1.86
C LEU A 52 -17.36 8.15 -3.00
N ILE A 53 -16.92 6.91 -2.80
CA ILE A 53 -17.00 5.84 -3.80
C ILE A 53 -18.46 5.55 -4.15
N ALA A 54 -19.34 5.42 -3.15
CA ALA A 54 -20.76 5.19 -3.35
C ALA A 54 -21.43 6.36 -4.11
N GLY A 55 -21.11 7.60 -3.74
CA GLY A 55 -21.59 8.81 -4.41
C GLY A 55 -21.14 8.90 -5.86
N ALA A 56 -19.86 8.66 -6.13
CA ALA A 56 -19.29 8.67 -7.48
C ALA A 56 -19.87 7.56 -8.36
N LEU A 57 -20.00 6.33 -7.83
CA LEU A 57 -20.59 5.20 -8.54
C LEU A 57 -22.06 5.49 -8.90
N MET A 58 -22.86 5.94 -7.94
CA MET A 58 -24.26 6.24 -8.15
C MET A 58 -24.46 7.42 -9.11
N GLY A 59 -23.63 8.46 -8.99
CA GLY A 59 -23.60 9.60 -9.92
C GLY A 59 -23.27 9.16 -11.35
N SER A 60 -22.26 8.30 -11.54
CA SER A 60 -21.88 7.78 -12.86
C SER A 60 -22.99 6.95 -13.52
N ILE A 61 -23.71 6.14 -12.75
CA ILE A 61 -24.84 5.33 -13.24
C ILE A 61 -25.99 6.24 -13.68
N THR A 62 -26.36 7.23 -12.86
CA THR A 62 -27.44 8.17 -13.19
C THR A 62 -27.09 9.04 -14.38
N LEU A 63 -25.85 9.55 -14.43
CA LEU A 63 -25.35 10.35 -15.56
C LEU A 63 -25.32 9.52 -16.84
N ARG A 64 -24.85 8.26 -16.78
CA ARG A 64 -24.89 7.35 -17.92
C ARG A 64 -26.33 7.10 -18.39
N ARG A 65 -27.28 6.89 -17.48
CA ARG A 65 -28.69 6.69 -17.84
C ARG A 65 -29.30 7.93 -18.51
N LEU A 66 -28.92 9.13 -18.07
CA LEU A 66 -29.34 10.39 -18.70
C LEU A 66 -28.71 10.61 -20.08
N LEU A 67 -27.43 10.26 -20.25
CA LEU A 67 -26.68 10.50 -21.49
C LEU A 67 -26.92 9.44 -22.58
N THR A 68 -26.97 8.16 -22.21
CA THR A 68 -26.98 7.05 -23.20
C THR A 68 -28.37 6.66 -23.69
N ARG A 69 -29.45 7.14 -23.03
CA ARG A 69 -30.84 6.76 -23.31
C ARG A 69 -31.04 5.25 -23.49
N ALA A 70 -30.29 4.42 -22.76
CA ALA A 70 -30.49 2.97 -22.82
C ALA A 70 -31.89 2.59 -22.30
N PRO A 71 -32.56 1.60 -22.90
CA PRO A 71 -33.86 1.14 -22.42
C PRO A 71 -33.75 0.59 -20.99
N ALA A 72 -34.74 0.88 -20.16
CA ALA A 72 -34.90 0.38 -18.81
C ALA A 72 -35.48 -1.05 -18.79
N LEU A 73 -36.35 -1.34 -19.75
CA LEU A 73 -37.06 -2.60 -19.92
C LEU A 73 -37.32 -2.82 -21.41
N VAL A 74 -37.07 -4.02 -21.92
CA VAL A 74 -37.42 -4.40 -23.28
C VAL A 74 -38.30 -5.63 -23.22
N LEU A 75 -39.48 -5.57 -23.85
CA LEU A 75 -40.38 -6.70 -24.02
C LEU A 75 -40.31 -7.15 -25.47
N SER A 76 -39.91 -8.40 -25.69
CA SER A 76 -39.76 -9.00 -27.01
C SER A 76 -40.67 -10.22 -27.14
N PRO A 77 -40.94 -10.73 -28.35
CA PRO A 77 -41.65 -12.00 -28.52
C PRO A 77 -40.97 -13.17 -27.79
N GLN A 78 -39.64 -13.14 -27.64
CA GLN A 78 -38.83 -14.21 -27.05
C GLN A 78 -38.81 -14.14 -25.51
N GLY A 79 -38.88 -12.94 -24.93
CA GLY A 79 -38.76 -12.77 -23.48
C GLY A 79 -38.76 -11.32 -22.99
N LEU A 80 -38.56 -11.18 -21.69
CA LEU A 80 -38.42 -9.91 -20.98
C LEU A 80 -36.93 -9.66 -20.69
N GLU A 81 -36.39 -8.54 -21.16
CA GLU A 81 -35.02 -8.13 -20.89
C GLU A 81 -34.99 -6.89 -19.98
N VAL A 82 -34.16 -6.97 -18.93
CA VAL A 82 -33.82 -5.82 -18.10
C VAL A 82 -32.33 -5.55 -18.31
N PRO A 83 -31.94 -4.52 -19.08
CA PRO A 83 -30.53 -4.29 -19.45
C PRO A 83 -29.59 -4.11 -18.26
N SER A 84 -30.10 -3.70 -17.10
CA SER A 84 -29.32 -3.61 -15.84
C SER A 84 -29.06 -4.96 -15.17
N VAL A 85 -29.84 -6.00 -15.48
CA VAL A 85 -29.70 -7.38 -14.98
C VAL A 85 -28.99 -8.26 -16.03
N GLY A 86 -29.06 -7.88 -17.31
CA GLY A 86 -28.13 -8.28 -18.35
C GLY A 86 -28.51 -9.50 -19.19
N ASN A 87 -29.61 -10.20 -18.87
CA ASN A 87 -30.06 -11.38 -19.62
C ASN A 87 -31.54 -11.24 -20.03
N LEU A 88 -31.87 -11.75 -21.22
CA LEU A 88 -33.24 -12.02 -21.65
C LEU A 88 -33.81 -13.14 -20.78
N ILE A 89 -35.02 -12.95 -20.25
CA ILE A 89 -35.75 -13.94 -19.48
C ILE A 89 -36.87 -14.46 -20.39
N PRO A 90 -36.80 -15.71 -20.87
CA PRO A 90 -37.85 -16.28 -21.69
C PRO A 90 -39.19 -16.20 -20.98
N TRP A 91 -40.29 -15.93 -21.71
CA TRP A 91 -41.61 -15.89 -21.08
C TRP A 91 -41.99 -17.24 -20.46
N SER A 92 -41.53 -18.36 -21.05
CA SER A 92 -41.64 -19.72 -20.49
C SER A 92 -40.92 -19.93 -19.15
N ALA A 93 -39.93 -19.09 -18.82
CA ALA A 93 -39.20 -19.18 -17.56
C ALA A 93 -39.87 -18.41 -16.40
N ILE A 94 -40.94 -17.66 -16.67
CA ILE A 94 -41.66 -16.87 -15.67
C ILE A 94 -42.83 -17.69 -15.12
N ALA A 95 -42.64 -18.29 -13.95
CA ALA A 95 -43.65 -19.11 -13.27
C ALA A 95 -44.81 -18.28 -12.70
N LYS A 96 -44.55 -17.04 -12.25
CA LYS A 96 -45.60 -16.15 -11.73
C LYS A 96 -45.27 -14.68 -11.97
N LEU A 97 -46.24 -13.95 -12.51
CA LEU A 97 -46.20 -12.49 -12.63
C LEU A 97 -47.16 -11.87 -11.61
N SER A 98 -46.65 -10.95 -10.79
CA SER A 98 -47.44 -10.21 -9.81
C SER A 98 -47.04 -8.75 -9.76
N GLU A 99 -48.01 -7.86 -9.68
CA GLU A 99 -47.77 -6.44 -9.44
C GLU A 99 -47.89 -6.15 -7.94
N VAL A 100 -46.91 -5.43 -7.39
CA VAL A 100 -46.94 -4.93 -6.02
C VAL A 100 -46.92 -3.41 -6.07
N SER A 101 -48.07 -2.83 -5.77
CA SER A 101 -48.20 -1.38 -5.62
C SER A 101 -47.92 -0.98 -4.17
N THR A 102 -47.08 0.04 -4.00
CA THR A 102 -46.78 0.68 -2.71
C THR A 102 -47.10 2.18 -2.82
N LYS A 103 -47.18 2.89 -1.69
CA LYS A 103 -47.40 4.35 -1.67
C LYS A 103 -46.40 5.15 -2.51
N ARG A 104 -45.22 4.61 -2.81
CA ARG A 104 -44.11 5.32 -3.49
C ARG A 104 -43.65 4.67 -4.80
N ALA A 105 -44.05 3.43 -5.09
CA ALA A 105 -43.57 2.71 -6.25
C ALA A 105 -44.53 1.59 -6.66
N VAL A 106 -44.57 1.32 -7.96
CA VAL A 106 -45.19 0.13 -8.55
C VAL A 106 -44.06 -0.79 -8.97
N ILE A 107 -44.08 -2.02 -8.47
CA ILE A 107 -43.04 -3.02 -8.67
C ILE A 107 -43.64 -4.24 -9.36
N LEU A 108 -43.13 -4.56 -10.53
CA LEU A 108 -43.41 -5.81 -11.21
C LEU A 108 -42.53 -6.91 -10.59
N ARG A 109 -43.15 -7.93 -10.00
CA ARG A 109 -42.47 -9.10 -9.45
C ARG A 109 -42.64 -10.30 -10.38
N LEU A 110 -41.50 -10.87 -10.76
CA LEU A 110 -41.38 -12.05 -11.61
C LEU A 110 -40.82 -13.19 -10.77
N ALA A 111 -41.62 -14.21 -10.46
CA ALA A 111 -41.10 -15.45 -9.93
C ALA A 111 -40.61 -16.30 -11.10
N VAL A 112 -39.32 -16.58 -11.12
CA VAL A 112 -38.67 -17.37 -12.17
C VAL A 112 -38.71 -18.85 -11.78
N ASP A 113 -38.93 -19.72 -12.77
CA ASP A 113 -38.92 -21.17 -12.60
C ASP A 113 -37.60 -21.62 -11.94
N PRO A 114 -37.63 -22.52 -10.93
CA PRO A 114 -36.43 -22.97 -10.22
C PRO A 114 -35.34 -23.60 -11.10
N ALA A 115 -35.67 -24.19 -12.25
CA ALA A 115 -34.70 -24.75 -13.19
C ALA A 115 -33.96 -23.64 -13.94
N TYR A 116 -34.68 -22.61 -14.42
CA TYR A 116 -34.07 -21.45 -15.06
C TYR A 116 -33.39 -20.52 -14.04
N ALA A 117 -33.90 -20.43 -12.81
CA ALA A 117 -33.33 -19.62 -11.74
C ALA A 117 -31.88 -20.00 -11.37
N GLN A 118 -31.43 -21.21 -11.73
CA GLN A 118 -30.05 -21.66 -11.56
C GLN A 118 -29.10 -21.10 -12.62
N SER A 119 -29.59 -20.76 -13.82
CA SER A 119 -28.77 -20.19 -14.89
C SER A 119 -28.64 -18.66 -14.80
N VAL A 120 -29.54 -17.99 -14.06
CA VAL A 120 -29.52 -16.53 -13.89
C VAL A 120 -28.43 -16.10 -12.88
N PRO A 121 -27.48 -15.23 -13.28
CA PRO A 121 -26.42 -14.75 -12.38
C PRO A 121 -26.98 -13.92 -11.22
N ARG A 122 -26.63 -14.27 -9.97
CA ARG A 122 -27.07 -13.56 -8.75
C ARG A 122 -26.02 -12.53 -8.27
N PRO A 123 -26.41 -11.33 -7.81
CA PRO A 123 -25.49 -10.41 -7.15
C PRO A 123 -25.02 -10.94 -5.78
N TRP A 124 -23.82 -10.51 -5.37
CA TRP A 124 -23.04 -11.07 -4.25
C TRP A 124 -23.71 -11.00 -2.86
N TYR A 125 -24.69 -10.12 -2.64
CA TYR A 125 -25.41 -9.99 -1.37
C TYR A 125 -26.67 -10.87 -1.27
N ALA A 126 -27.00 -11.65 -2.31
CA ALA A 126 -28.11 -12.60 -2.28
C ALA A 126 -27.73 -13.89 -1.53
N LEU A 127 -27.39 -13.76 -0.24
CA LEU A 127 -27.05 -14.85 0.68
C LEU A 127 -28.27 -15.64 1.20
N GLN A 128 -29.43 -15.52 0.56
CA GLN A 128 -30.59 -16.36 0.89
C GLN A 128 -30.61 -17.62 0.02
N ARG A 129 -30.21 -18.73 0.64
CA ARG A 129 -30.48 -20.10 0.16
C ARG A 129 -32.00 -20.26 -0.03
N GLY A 130 -32.41 -20.46 -1.28
CA GLY A 130 -33.78 -20.76 -1.65
C GLY A 130 -33.90 -20.95 -3.16
N ARG A 131 -34.55 -22.04 -3.56
CA ARG A 131 -34.85 -22.42 -4.96
C ARG A 131 -35.69 -21.39 -5.74
N LYS A 132 -36.15 -20.31 -5.08
CA LYS A 132 -37.04 -19.30 -5.67
C LYS A 132 -36.24 -18.04 -6.00
N LEU A 133 -36.15 -17.70 -7.29
CA LEU A 133 -35.64 -16.41 -7.75
C LEU A 133 -36.85 -15.51 -8.04
N THR A 134 -36.95 -14.40 -7.31
CA THR A 134 -37.98 -13.38 -7.55
C THR A 134 -37.28 -12.10 -7.99
N LEU A 135 -37.46 -11.71 -9.26
CA LEU A 135 -36.97 -10.43 -9.76
C LEU A 135 -38.00 -9.35 -9.47
N SER A 136 -37.56 -8.21 -8.96
CA SER A 136 -38.40 -7.06 -8.67
C SER A 136 -37.97 -5.89 -9.55
N ILE A 137 -38.82 -5.51 -10.49
CA ILE A 137 -38.57 -4.43 -11.44
C ILE A 137 -39.45 -3.24 -11.05
N PRO A 138 -38.87 -2.13 -10.59
CA PRO A 138 -39.64 -0.92 -10.27
C PRO A 138 -40.09 -0.23 -11.56
N ILE A 139 -41.24 -0.64 -12.08
CA ILE A 139 -41.83 -0.08 -13.30
C ILE A 139 -42.32 1.36 -13.11
N SER A 140 -42.47 1.83 -11.86
CA SER A 140 -42.76 3.24 -11.60
C SER A 140 -41.64 4.21 -12.00
N GLN A 141 -40.42 3.74 -12.26
CA GLN A 141 -39.30 4.57 -12.74
C GLN A 141 -39.21 4.63 -14.26
N VAL A 142 -40.00 3.81 -14.94
CA VAL A 142 -40.05 3.66 -16.38
C VAL A 142 -41.13 4.58 -16.94
N ASP A 143 -40.85 5.20 -18.08
CA ASP A 143 -41.86 5.90 -18.86
C ASP A 143 -42.62 4.87 -19.70
N ALA A 144 -43.86 4.61 -19.30
CA ALA A 144 -44.73 3.63 -19.94
C ALA A 144 -45.51 4.20 -21.13
N ALA A 145 -45.39 5.51 -21.42
CA ALA A 145 -46.14 6.18 -22.49
C ALA A 145 -47.67 5.88 -22.47
N GLY A 146 -48.26 5.72 -21.28
CA GLY A 146 -49.67 5.39 -21.10
C GLY A 146 -50.03 3.91 -21.21
N MET A 147 -49.06 3.02 -21.47
CA MET A 147 -49.28 1.57 -21.55
C MET A 147 -49.21 0.90 -20.18
N ASP A 148 -50.05 -0.12 -19.97
CA ASP A 148 -49.96 -1.01 -18.81
C ASP A 148 -48.93 -2.12 -19.09
N ILE A 149 -47.72 -1.92 -18.54
CA ILE A 149 -46.59 -2.86 -18.69
C ILE A 149 -46.93 -4.24 -18.12
N THR A 150 -47.70 -4.31 -17.03
CA THR A 150 -48.09 -5.58 -16.41
C THR A 150 -49.02 -6.35 -17.34
N GLN A 151 -50.04 -5.68 -17.89
CA GLN A 151 -50.98 -6.30 -18.81
C GLN A 151 -50.28 -6.77 -20.09
N LEU A 152 -49.35 -5.97 -20.61
CA LEU A 152 -48.56 -6.31 -21.79
C LEU A 152 -47.70 -7.56 -21.56
N CYS A 153 -47.05 -7.68 -20.40
CA CYS A 153 -46.33 -8.90 -20.02
C CYS A 153 -47.25 -10.13 -19.99
N ARG A 154 -48.50 -10.00 -19.49
CA ARG A 154 -49.48 -11.09 -19.51
C ARG A 154 -49.85 -11.49 -20.94
N THR A 155 -49.98 -10.53 -21.85
CA THR A 155 -50.27 -10.81 -23.27
C THR A 155 -49.14 -11.58 -23.94
N TYR A 156 -47.88 -11.18 -23.71
CA TYR A 156 -46.72 -11.94 -24.22
C TYR A 156 -46.63 -13.35 -23.63
N MET A 157 -46.88 -13.51 -22.33
CA MET A 157 -46.90 -14.83 -21.68
C MET A 157 -48.01 -15.74 -22.25
N ALA A 158 -49.18 -15.19 -22.58
CA ALA A 158 -50.31 -15.95 -23.12
C ALA A 158 -50.12 -16.37 -24.59
N ALA A 159 -49.27 -15.67 -25.33
CA ALA A 159 -49.03 -15.91 -26.75
C ALA A 159 -47.96 -16.99 -27.06
N GLN A 160 -47.31 -17.56 -26.04
CA GLN A 160 -46.19 -18.50 -26.24
C GLN A 160 -46.59 -19.99 -26.17
N PRO A 161 -46.12 -20.84 -27.11
CA PRO A 161 -46.14 -22.29 -26.94
C PRO A 161 -45.04 -22.75 -25.96
N THR A 162 -45.37 -23.66 -25.05
CA THR A 162 -44.45 -24.32 -24.12
C THR A 162 -43.39 -25.12 -24.89
N ALA A 163 -42.22 -24.52 -25.15
CA ALA A 163 -41.07 -25.23 -25.70
C ALA A 163 -39.81 -24.93 -24.90
N LEU A 164 -39.43 -25.92 -24.09
CA LEU A 164 -38.21 -25.98 -23.27
C LEU A 164 -36.92 -26.17 -24.10
N ASN A 165 -36.95 -25.97 -25.43
CA ASN A 165 -35.89 -26.37 -26.34
C ASN A 165 -35.10 -25.21 -26.99
N ALA A 166 -35.29 -23.96 -26.56
CA ALA A 166 -34.54 -22.82 -27.10
C ALA A 166 -33.34 -22.36 -26.24
N VAL A 167 -33.06 -23.01 -25.11
CA VAL A 167 -32.07 -22.53 -24.12
C VAL A 167 -30.63 -22.99 -24.44
N GLN A 168 -30.40 -23.80 -25.48
CA GLN A 168 -29.08 -24.40 -25.72
C GLN A 168 -28.25 -23.79 -26.86
N GLU A 169 -28.76 -22.81 -27.62
CA GLU A 169 -28.05 -22.27 -28.80
C GLU A 169 -27.76 -20.76 -28.79
N GLN A 170 -28.04 -20.06 -27.69
CA GLN A 170 -27.62 -18.66 -27.51
C GLN A 170 -26.90 -18.44 -26.17
N ASP A 171 -26.00 -19.36 -25.79
CA ASP A 171 -24.94 -18.98 -24.85
C ASP A 171 -24.11 -17.91 -25.57
N GLY A 172 -24.36 -16.65 -25.21
CA GLY A 172 -23.84 -15.49 -25.88
C GLY A 172 -22.35 -15.65 -26.08
N ARG A 173 -21.93 -15.72 -27.34
CA ARG A 173 -20.52 -15.69 -27.74
C ARG A 173 -19.94 -14.36 -27.26
N ASP A 174 -19.54 -14.29 -25.99
CA ASP A 174 -18.44 -13.45 -25.59
C ASP A 174 -17.30 -13.87 -26.53
N LEU A 175 -16.77 -12.93 -27.32
CA LEU A 175 -15.59 -13.17 -28.14
C LEU A 175 -14.48 -13.53 -27.15
N ALA A 176 -14.33 -14.81 -26.84
CA ALA A 176 -13.31 -15.28 -25.92
C ALA A 176 -11.99 -14.82 -26.53
N PRO A 177 -11.27 -13.88 -25.87
CA PRO A 177 -10.00 -13.44 -26.42
C PRO A 177 -9.14 -14.69 -26.57
N PRO A 178 -8.46 -14.87 -27.72
CA PRO A 178 -7.69 -16.08 -27.96
C PRO A 178 -6.73 -16.30 -26.79
N ALA A 179 -6.63 -17.55 -26.34
CA ALA A 179 -5.70 -17.94 -25.28
C ALA A 179 -4.29 -17.54 -25.72
N THR A 180 -3.82 -16.41 -25.18
CA THR A 180 -2.50 -15.86 -25.47
C THR A 180 -1.62 -16.19 -24.29
N GLN A 181 -0.41 -16.67 -24.57
CA GLN A 181 0.56 -16.92 -23.51
C GLN A 181 0.85 -15.61 -22.75
N PRO A 182 0.92 -15.64 -21.40
CA PRO A 182 1.04 -14.44 -20.58
C PRO A 182 2.49 -13.92 -20.56
N LEU A 183 2.97 -13.42 -21.70
CA LEU A 183 4.35 -12.96 -21.89
C LEU A 183 4.72 -11.77 -21.01
N ALA A 184 3.78 -10.84 -20.75
CA ALA A 184 4.06 -9.70 -19.87
C ALA A 184 4.25 -10.16 -18.42
N SER A 185 3.45 -11.14 -17.99
CA SER A 185 3.59 -11.78 -16.68
C SER A 185 4.92 -12.51 -16.56
N TYR A 186 5.33 -13.28 -17.58
CA TYR A 186 6.64 -13.94 -17.60
C TYR A 186 7.78 -12.92 -17.59
N GLY A 187 7.66 -11.83 -18.35
CA GLY A 187 8.64 -10.75 -18.36
C GLY A 187 8.78 -10.08 -16.99
N LEU A 188 7.68 -9.81 -16.30
CA LEU A 188 7.73 -9.30 -14.92
C LEU A 188 8.35 -10.32 -13.96
N ILE A 189 7.98 -11.60 -14.02
CA ILE A 189 8.59 -12.64 -13.17
C ILE A 189 10.11 -12.69 -13.39
N ALA A 190 10.56 -12.69 -14.64
CA ALA A 190 11.99 -12.66 -14.97
C ALA A 190 12.68 -11.41 -14.43
N LEU A 191 12.05 -10.24 -14.54
CA LEU A 191 12.56 -8.99 -13.97
C LEU A 191 12.70 -9.08 -12.44
N LEU A 192 11.69 -9.60 -11.74
CA LEU A 192 11.73 -9.78 -10.28
C LEU A 192 12.87 -10.73 -9.86
N VAL A 193 13.11 -11.80 -10.65
CA VAL A 193 14.24 -12.71 -10.42
C VAL A 193 15.58 -11.99 -10.61
N VAL A 194 15.73 -11.20 -11.68
CA VAL A 194 16.95 -10.41 -11.93
C VAL A 194 17.21 -9.43 -10.80
N ILE A 195 16.18 -8.72 -10.34
CA ILE A 195 16.29 -7.77 -9.22
C ILE A 195 16.66 -8.50 -7.94
N TYR A 196 16.06 -9.66 -7.67
CA TYR A 196 16.44 -10.48 -6.51
C TYR A 196 17.89 -10.96 -6.55
N CYS A 197 18.38 -11.37 -7.74
CA CYS A 197 19.79 -11.68 -7.91
C CYS A 197 20.67 -10.45 -7.63
N ALA A 198 20.25 -9.26 -8.05
CA ALA A 198 20.95 -8.02 -7.73
C ALA A 198 20.93 -7.71 -6.21
N GLU A 199 19.81 -7.94 -5.52
CA GLU A 199 19.69 -7.79 -4.06
C GLU A 199 20.71 -8.64 -3.31
N LEU A 200 20.97 -9.87 -3.79
CA LEU A 200 21.95 -10.76 -3.19
C LEU A 200 23.39 -10.43 -3.59
N THR A 201 23.61 -9.98 -4.83
CA THR A 201 24.94 -9.69 -5.38
C THR A 201 25.51 -8.40 -4.81
N PHE A 202 24.67 -7.38 -4.64
CA PHE A 202 25.04 -6.06 -4.13
C PHE A 202 24.65 -5.92 -2.64
N ALA A 203 24.73 -7.00 -1.87
CA ALA A 203 24.38 -6.97 -0.46
C ALA A 203 25.36 -6.11 0.35
N ILE A 204 24.82 -5.29 1.26
CA ILE A 204 25.61 -4.45 2.19
C ILE A 204 26.18 -5.30 3.33
N ASN A 205 25.37 -6.24 3.85
CA ASN A 205 25.78 -7.19 4.87
C ASN A 205 25.66 -8.62 4.34
N PRO A 206 26.35 -9.61 4.96
CA PRO A 206 26.22 -11.00 4.55
C PRO A 206 24.76 -11.47 4.50
N ASN A 207 24.39 -12.09 3.37
CA ASN A 207 23.06 -12.67 3.17
C ASN A 207 22.81 -13.80 4.17
N GLN A 208 21.64 -13.82 4.79
CA GLN A 208 21.27 -14.87 5.75
C GLN A 208 20.36 -15.90 5.09
N GLY A 209 20.89 -17.08 4.77
CA GLY A 209 20.10 -18.15 4.13
C GLY A 209 19.50 -17.74 2.78
N GLY A 210 20.22 -16.89 2.04
CA GLY A 210 19.75 -16.35 0.76
C GLY A 210 18.76 -15.19 0.89
N ALA A 211 18.58 -14.58 2.07
CA ALA A 211 17.80 -13.37 2.26
C ALA A 211 18.71 -12.13 2.45
N PRO A 212 18.42 -11.00 1.75
CA PRO A 212 19.14 -9.75 1.96
C PRO A 212 18.83 -9.14 3.34
N SER A 213 19.79 -8.41 3.91
CA SER A 213 19.59 -7.69 5.17
C SER A 213 18.64 -6.49 5.00
N THR A 214 18.00 -6.02 6.07
CA THR A 214 17.19 -4.80 6.05
C THR A 214 17.97 -3.59 5.53
N GLN A 215 19.23 -3.46 5.93
CA GLN A 215 20.13 -2.40 5.45
C GLN A 215 20.38 -2.49 3.93
N THR A 216 20.55 -3.71 3.41
CA THR A 216 20.64 -3.95 1.96
C THR A 216 19.37 -3.52 1.24
N LEU A 217 18.20 -3.90 1.77
CA LEU A 217 16.91 -3.51 1.19
C LEU A 217 16.73 -1.99 1.18
N VAL A 218 17.11 -1.29 2.25
CA VAL A 218 17.07 0.19 2.28
C VAL A 218 18.04 0.79 1.27
N ALA A 219 19.28 0.30 1.21
CA ALA A 219 20.30 0.81 0.30
C ALA A 219 19.89 0.64 -1.18
N LEU A 220 19.19 -0.44 -1.50
CA LEU A 220 18.77 -0.79 -2.87
C LEU A 220 17.40 -0.23 -3.28
N GLY A 221 16.75 0.57 -2.43
CA GLY A 221 15.53 1.29 -2.82
C GLY A 221 14.22 0.78 -2.21
N GLY A 222 14.28 0.02 -1.11
CA GLY A 222 13.12 -0.38 -0.34
C GLY A 222 12.35 0.82 0.22
N MET A 223 11.07 0.62 0.50
CA MET A 223 10.18 1.65 1.04
C MET A 223 10.55 1.89 2.49
N PHE A 224 11.06 3.08 2.78
CA PHE A 224 11.33 3.54 4.14
C PHE A 224 10.78 4.95 4.31
N ARG A 225 9.85 5.11 5.25
CA ARG A 225 8.97 6.28 5.35
C ARG A 225 9.76 7.60 5.42
N SER A 226 10.76 7.69 6.29
CA SER A 226 11.54 8.92 6.48
C SER A 226 12.27 9.34 5.20
N LEU A 227 12.85 8.39 4.46
CA LEU A 227 13.57 8.68 3.21
C LEU A 227 12.64 9.17 2.11
N ILE A 228 11.41 8.64 2.04
CA ILE A 228 10.40 9.14 1.10
C ILE A 228 10.03 10.59 1.41
N TRP A 229 9.80 10.91 2.69
CA TRP A 229 9.52 12.28 3.12
C TRP A 229 10.71 13.23 2.90
N SER A 230 11.94 12.71 2.89
CA SER A 230 13.15 13.48 2.53
C SER A 230 13.35 13.67 1.01
N GLY A 231 12.41 13.22 0.18
CA GLY A 231 12.44 13.42 -1.27
C GLY A 231 12.79 12.18 -2.10
N GLN A 232 13.01 11.01 -1.49
CA GLN A 232 13.30 9.76 -2.21
C GLN A 232 12.01 9.04 -2.66
N TRP A 233 11.09 9.78 -3.30
CA TRP A 233 9.76 9.30 -3.72
C TRP A 233 9.80 8.12 -4.69
N TRP A 234 10.89 7.97 -5.45
CA TRP A 234 11.11 6.85 -6.39
C TRP A 234 11.10 5.49 -5.70
N ARG A 235 11.29 5.45 -4.37
CA ARG A 235 11.15 4.23 -3.55
C ARG A 235 9.77 3.61 -3.61
N LEU A 236 8.71 4.40 -3.87
CA LEU A 236 7.36 3.89 -4.09
C LEU A 236 7.24 3.02 -5.35
N VAL A 237 8.21 3.11 -6.26
CA VAL A 237 8.29 2.27 -7.47
C VAL A 237 9.28 1.13 -7.23
N THR A 238 10.50 1.42 -6.79
CA THR A 238 11.55 0.39 -6.68
C THR A 238 11.25 -0.67 -5.63
N ALA A 239 10.66 -0.29 -4.49
CA ALA A 239 10.29 -1.25 -3.44
C ALA A 239 9.33 -2.35 -3.94
N THR A 240 8.48 -2.03 -4.91
CA THR A 240 7.52 -2.98 -5.49
C THR A 240 8.17 -4.10 -6.30
N LEU A 241 9.45 -3.96 -6.66
CA LEU A 241 10.18 -4.94 -7.46
C LEU A 241 11.13 -5.81 -6.63
N MET A 242 11.31 -5.45 -5.35
CA MET A 242 12.27 -6.02 -4.41
C MET A 242 11.66 -7.15 -3.57
N HIS A 243 12.48 -8.08 -3.07
CA HIS A 243 12.00 -9.19 -2.25
C HIS A 243 12.93 -9.50 -1.06
N ALA A 244 12.34 -9.58 0.13
CA ALA A 244 13.09 -9.87 1.35
C ALA A 244 13.49 -11.35 1.55
N SER A 245 13.01 -12.28 0.71
CA SER A 245 13.41 -13.69 0.76
C SER A 245 13.03 -14.46 -0.51
N ILE A 246 13.63 -15.63 -0.70
CA ILE A 246 13.37 -16.50 -1.86
C ILE A 246 11.93 -17.03 -1.83
N VAL A 247 11.40 -17.37 -0.65
CA VAL A 247 10.02 -17.83 -0.51
C VAL A 247 9.04 -16.70 -0.86
N HIS A 248 9.35 -15.46 -0.48
CA HIS A 248 8.57 -14.29 -0.86
C HIS A 248 8.57 -14.09 -2.39
N LEU A 249 9.73 -14.18 -3.05
CA LEU A 249 9.84 -14.12 -4.50
C LEU A 249 9.05 -15.23 -5.19
N LEU A 250 9.19 -16.48 -4.75
CA LEU A 250 8.48 -17.63 -5.32
C LEU A 250 6.96 -17.49 -5.16
N GLY A 251 6.48 -17.01 -4.00
CA GLY A 251 5.06 -16.74 -3.76
C GLY A 251 4.51 -15.68 -4.71
N ASN A 252 5.22 -14.56 -4.87
CA ASN A 252 4.82 -13.50 -5.81
C ASN A 252 4.91 -13.96 -7.26
N GLY A 253 5.94 -14.72 -7.64
CA GLY A 253 6.07 -15.29 -8.98
C GLY A 253 4.92 -16.23 -9.35
N PHE A 254 4.54 -17.13 -8.43
CA PHE A 254 3.39 -18.02 -8.61
C PHE A 254 2.07 -17.24 -8.72
N ALA A 255 1.85 -16.27 -7.84
CA ALA A 255 0.65 -15.44 -7.86
C ALA A 255 0.56 -14.58 -9.13
N LEU A 256 1.67 -14.02 -9.59
CA LEU A 256 1.75 -13.23 -10.81
C LEU A 256 1.52 -14.08 -12.07
N TRP A 257 2.05 -15.31 -12.12
CA TRP A 257 1.74 -16.27 -13.19
C TRP A 257 0.24 -16.56 -13.25
N ARG A 258 -0.40 -16.82 -12.09
CA ARG A 258 -1.85 -17.03 -12.01
C ARG A 258 -2.64 -15.79 -12.42
N ALA A 259 -2.21 -14.60 -12.03
CA ALA A 259 -2.83 -13.34 -12.45
C ALA A 259 -2.72 -13.16 -13.98
N GLY A 260 -1.57 -13.48 -14.57
CA GLY A 260 -1.34 -13.48 -16.01
C GLY A 260 -2.31 -14.36 -16.78
N LEU A 261 -2.44 -15.62 -16.35
CA LEU A 261 -3.39 -16.58 -16.94
C LEU A 261 -4.85 -16.12 -16.87
N LEU A 262 -5.22 -15.35 -15.84
CA LEU A 262 -6.57 -14.84 -15.65
C LEU A 262 -6.85 -13.54 -16.41
N LEU A 263 -5.88 -12.64 -16.44
CA LEU A 263 -6.12 -11.23 -16.77
C LEU A 263 -5.40 -10.75 -18.02
N GLU A 264 -4.16 -11.22 -18.30
CA GLU A 264 -3.36 -10.69 -19.41
C GLU A 264 -4.01 -10.96 -20.77
N GLY A 265 -4.55 -12.17 -20.96
CA GLY A 265 -5.28 -12.52 -22.18
C GLY A 265 -6.58 -11.69 -22.36
N LEU A 266 -7.18 -11.27 -21.25
CA LEU A 266 -8.43 -10.50 -21.23
C LEU A 266 -8.21 -9.02 -21.56
N VAL A 267 -7.27 -8.35 -20.89
CA VAL A 267 -7.07 -6.90 -21.07
C VAL A 267 -5.94 -6.55 -22.05
N GLY A 268 -5.09 -7.53 -22.38
CA GLY A 268 -3.88 -7.34 -23.17
C GLY A 268 -2.67 -6.87 -22.34
N ARG A 269 -1.48 -7.07 -22.91
CA ARG A 269 -0.18 -6.89 -22.23
C ARG A 269 0.04 -5.50 -21.62
N LEU A 270 -0.22 -4.45 -22.39
CA LEU A 270 0.05 -3.08 -21.93
C LEU A 270 -0.88 -2.66 -20.80
N TRP A 271 -2.15 -3.07 -20.86
CA TRP A 271 -3.09 -2.86 -19.76
C TRP A 271 -2.73 -3.67 -18.53
N PHE A 272 -2.30 -4.93 -18.70
CA PHE A 272 -1.84 -5.75 -17.59
C PHE A 272 -0.66 -5.10 -16.84
N LEU A 273 0.35 -4.62 -17.57
CA LEU A 273 1.50 -3.93 -16.99
C LEU A 273 1.10 -2.61 -16.31
N ALA A 274 0.22 -1.81 -16.94
CA ALA A 274 -0.25 -0.56 -16.37
C ALA A 274 -1.06 -0.78 -15.08
N LEU A 275 -1.94 -1.79 -15.07
CA LEU A 275 -2.71 -2.17 -13.89
C LEU A 275 -1.79 -2.64 -12.76
N PHE A 276 -0.79 -3.47 -13.07
CA PHE A 276 0.22 -3.87 -12.09
C PHE A 276 0.93 -2.65 -11.49
N ALA A 277 1.47 -1.76 -12.34
CA ALA A 277 2.20 -0.58 -11.92
C ALA A 277 1.37 0.35 -11.01
N LEU A 278 0.14 0.67 -11.41
CA LEU A 278 -0.74 1.54 -10.63
C LEU A 278 -1.18 0.91 -9.31
N CYS A 279 -1.49 -0.39 -9.32
CA CYS A 279 -1.85 -1.11 -8.09
C CYS A 279 -0.66 -1.24 -7.15
N ALA A 280 0.54 -1.45 -7.67
CA ALA A 280 1.77 -1.57 -6.89
C ALA A 280 2.09 -0.25 -6.18
N VAL A 281 2.11 0.87 -6.92
CA VAL A 281 2.30 2.20 -6.33
C VAL A 281 1.17 2.55 -5.37
N GLY A 282 -0.08 2.23 -5.71
CA GLY A 282 -1.23 2.42 -4.82
C GLY A 282 -1.13 1.66 -3.50
N GLY A 283 -0.59 0.43 -3.55
CA GLY A 283 -0.26 -0.35 -2.37
C GLY A 283 0.84 0.31 -1.53
N GLU A 284 1.94 0.72 -2.15
CA GLU A 284 3.04 1.41 -1.44
C GLU A 284 2.60 2.72 -0.80
N VAL A 285 1.71 3.48 -1.45
CA VAL A 285 1.12 4.68 -0.85
C VAL A 285 0.31 4.33 0.40
N ALA A 286 -0.52 3.30 0.36
CA ALA A 286 -1.25 2.85 1.55
C ALA A 286 -0.29 2.39 2.66
N SER A 287 0.76 1.64 2.31
CA SER A 287 1.79 1.21 3.26
C SER A 287 2.54 2.41 3.88
N LEU A 288 2.91 3.40 3.07
CA LEU A 288 3.58 4.63 3.51
C LEU A 288 2.82 5.32 4.65
N TYR A 289 1.49 5.32 4.64
CA TYR A 289 0.66 5.96 5.68
C TYR A 289 0.29 5.03 6.83
N MET A 290 0.12 3.72 6.58
CA MET A 290 -0.51 2.82 7.55
C MET A 290 0.47 1.87 8.25
N THR A 291 1.64 1.60 7.66
CA THR A 291 2.67 0.70 8.24
C THR A 291 3.54 1.45 9.26
N PRO A 292 4.06 0.87 10.35
CA PRO A 292 4.93 1.60 11.28
C PRO A 292 6.15 2.24 10.60
N ALA A 293 6.56 3.44 11.06
CA ALA A 293 7.58 4.26 10.39
C ALA A 293 8.96 3.60 10.31
N ASN A 294 9.25 2.70 11.23
CA ASN A 294 10.53 1.99 11.38
C ASN A 294 10.59 0.66 10.61
N VAL A 295 9.58 0.35 9.80
CA VAL A 295 9.53 -0.87 8.99
C VAL A 295 9.94 -0.55 7.56
N VAL A 296 10.71 -1.45 6.96
CA VAL A 296 11.09 -1.39 5.54
C VAL A 296 10.14 -2.27 4.74
N GLY A 297 9.45 -1.68 3.77
CA GLY A 297 8.53 -2.38 2.87
C GLY A 297 9.22 -2.75 1.55
N VAL A 298 9.01 -3.99 1.10
CA VAL A 298 9.38 -4.46 -0.25
C VAL A 298 8.37 -5.52 -0.71
N GLY A 299 8.11 -5.61 -2.00
CA GLY A 299 7.35 -6.69 -2.60
C GLY A 299 6.41 -6.28 -3.72
N ALA A 300 6.27 -7.16 -4.72
CA ALA A 300 5.32 -6.99 -5.83
C ALA A 300 3.86 -7.25 -5.43
N SER A 301 3.62 -7.70 -4.20
CA SER A 301 2.36 -8.27 -3.75
C SER A 301 1.19 -7.27 -3.76
N GLY A 302 1.42 -5.99 -3.48
CA GLY A 302 0.39 -4.94 -3.61
C GLY A 302 -0.15 -4.84 -5.04
N GLY A 303 0.75 -4.86 -6.03
CA GLY A 303 0.40 -4.89 -7.45
C GLY A 303 -0.37 -6.16 -7.83
N ILE A 304 0.13 -7.32 -7.39
CA ILE A 304 -0.48 -8.63 -7.66
C ILE A 304 -1.89 -8.73 -7.07
N VAL A 305 -2.06 -8.32 -5.80
CA VAL A 305 -3.35 -8.30 -5.11
C VAL A 305 -4.34 -7.37 -5.84
N GLY A 306 -3.86 -6.22 -6.31
CA GLY A 306 -4.65 -5.33 -7.16
C GLY A 306 -5.07 -5.95 -8.49
N LEU A 307 -4.23 -6.77 -9.14
CA LEU A 307 -4.62 -7.51 -10.34
C LEU A 307 -5.74 -8.52 -10.05
N PHE A 308 -5.71 -9.21 -8.91
CA PHE A 308 -6.80 -10.13 -8.53
C PHE A 308 -8.09 -9.39 -8.17
N ALA A 309 -8.02 -8.25 -7.50
CA ALA A 309 -9.20 -7.40 -7.28
C ALA A 309 -9.78 -6.88 -8.61
N THR A 310 -8.91 -6.45 -9.53
CA THR A 310 -9.27 -6.07 -10.90
C THR A 310 -9.99 -7.22 -11.61
N ALA A 311 -9.46 -8.44 -11.52
CA ALA A 311 -10.05 -9.64 -12.10
C ALA A 311 -11.47 -9.93 -11.58
N ILE A 312 -11.71 -9.76 -10.28
CA ILE A 312 -13.05 -9.93 -9.71
C ILE A 312 -14.03 -8.89 -10.28
N VAL A 313 -13.63 -7.62 -10.34
CA VAL A 313 -14.52 -6.57 -10.86
C VAL A 313 -14.77 -6.77 -12.36
N LEU A 314 -13.73 -7.04 -13.16
CA LEU A 314 -13.88 -7.29 -14.59
C LEU A 314 -14.65 -8.59 -14.90
N SER A 315 -14.76 -9.53 -13.97
CA SER A 315 -15.61 -10.72 -14.17
C SER A 315 -17.08 -10.36 -14.46
N PHE A 316 -17.54 -9.20 -13.99
CA PHE A 316 -18.90 -8.69 -14.27
C PHE A 316 -19.05 -8.13 -15.70
N HIS A 317 -17.94 -8.02 -16.44
CA HIS A 317 -17.97 -7.70 -17.86
C HIS A 317 -18.51 -8.87 -18.70
N PHE A 318 -18.23 -10.12 -18.33
CA PHE A 318 -18.72 -11.33 -19.03
C PHE A 318 -20.24 -11.49 -18.94
N ARG A 319 -20.87 -11.95 -20.03
CA ARG A 319 -22.30 -12.29 -20.08
C ARG A 319 -22.54 -13.66 -19.45
N SER A 320 -21.63 -14.62 -19.68
CA SER A 320 -21.72 -15.97 -19.13
C SER A 320 -21.54 -15.98 -17.60
N SER A 321 -22.56 -16.49 -16.90
CA SER A 321 -22.54 -16.67 -15.45
C SER A 321 -21.48 -17.70 -15.02
N ALA A 322 -21.22 -18.71 -15.86
CA ALA A 322 -20.21 -19.74 -15.63
C ALA A 322 -18.78 -19.17 -15.75
N GLN A 323 -18.48 -18.40 -16.80
CA GLN A 323 -17.17 -17.77 -16.98
C GLN A 323 -16.89 -16.74 -15.87
N ARG A 324 -17.88 -15.92 -15.52
CA ARG A 324 -17.80 -14.98 -14.40
C ARG A 324 -17.46 -15.71 -13.10
N SER A 325 -18.22 -16.75 -12.76
CA SER A 325 -18.04 -17.50 -11.51
C SER A 325 -16.66 -18.17 -11.46
N LEU A 326 -16.20 -18.75 -12.58
CA LEU A 326 -14.88 -19.36 -12.66
C LEU A 326 -13.76 -18.35 -12.42
N MET A 327 -13.84 -17.17 -13.05
CA MET A 327 -12.85 -16.10 -12.84
C MET A 327 -12.85 -15.60 -11.39
N GLN A 328 -14.04 -15.39 -10.81
CA GLN A 328 -14.19 -14.98 -9.41
C GLN A 328 -13.60 -16.00 -8.45
N VAL A 329 -13.94 -17.29 -8.58
CA VAL A 329 -13.41 -18.35 -7.72
C VAL A 329 -11.88 -18.41 -7.80
N ARG A 330 -11.33 -18.35 -9.01
CA ARG A 330 -9.87 -18.36 -9.21
C ARG A 330 -9.21 -17.12 -8.61
N ALA A 331 -9.80 -15.94 -8.74
CA ALA A 331 -9.24 -14.72 -8.17
C ALA A 331 -9.35 -14.68 -6.63
N ILE A 332 -10.53 -15.03 -6.08
CA ILE A 332 -10.81 -15.10 -4.64
C ILE A 332 -9.85 -16.06 -3.93
N SER A 333 -9.52 -17.19 -4.55
CA SER A 333 -8.60 -18.19 -3.98
C SER A 333 -7.21 -17.65 -3.63
N ILE A 334 -6.77 -16.56 -4.27
CA ILE A 334 -5.52 -15.88 -3.94
C ILE A 334 -5.78 -14.58 -3.16
N LEU A 335 -6.78 -13.80 -3.57
CA LEU A 335 -7.06 -12.49 -2.99
C LEU A 335 -7.39 -12.58 -1.51
N VAL A 336 -8.33 -13.44 -1.11
CA VAL A 336 -8.86 -13.49 0.26
C VAL A 336 -7.78 -13.86 1.28
N PRO A 337 -6.96 -14.92 1.07
CA PRO A 337 -5.82 -15.20 1.96
C PRO A 337 -4.76 -14.10 1.99
N SER A 338 -4.64 -13.31 0.91
CA SER A 338 -3.63 -12.25 0.83
C SER A 338 -4.04 -11.01 1.63
N VAL A 339 -5.33 -10.66 1.69
CA VAL A 339 -5.81 -9.46 2.41
C VAL A 339 -6.24 -9.73 3.85
N LEU A 340 -6.37 -10.99 4.25
CA LEU A 340 -6.78 -11.38 5.59
C LEU A 340 -5.62 -12.01 6.38
N PRO A 341 -5.48 -11.69 7.67
CA PRO A 341 -4.36 -12.12 8.50
C PRO A 341 -4.41 -13.59 8.96
N PHE A 342 -4.84 -14.51 8.09
CA PHE A 342 -4.97 -15.93 8.42
C PHE A 342 -3.63 -16.65 8.58
N LEU A 343 -2.58 -16.15 7.92
CA LEU A 343 -1.22 -16.69 7.94
C LEU A 343 -0.28 -15.66 8.59
N SER A 344 -0.64 -15.19 9.78
CA SER A 344 0.25 -14.33 10.58
C SER A 344 1.28 -15.19 11.30
N ALA A 345 2.22 -15.76 10.55
CA ALA A 345 3.37 -16.45 11.12
C ALA A 345 4.61 -16.15 10.28
N SER A 346 5.49 -15.31 10.79
CA SER A 346 6.90 -15.42 10.46
C SER A 346 7.72 -15.12 11.70
N ASP A 347 8.36 -16.17 12.21
CA ASP A 347 9.19 -16.14 13.43
C ASP A 347 10.56 -15.46 13.22
N LYS A 348 10.76 -14.76 12.09
CA LYS A 348 12.06 -14.18 11.68
C LYS A 348 12.03 -12.66 11.42
N GLY A 349 11.05 -11.94 11.96
CA GLY A 349 10.92 -10.49 11.79
C GLY A 349 10.40 -10.01 10.43
N LEU A 350 10.18 -10.92 9.47
CA LEU A 350 9.47 -10.63 8.22
C LEU A 350 7.97 -10.56 8.47
N ARG A 351 7.29 -9.53 8.00
CA ARG A 351 5.84 -9.37 8.22
C ARG A 351 5.14 -9.15 6.89
N ILE A 352 3.94 -9.71 6.77
CA ILE A 352 3.09 -9.44 5.61
C ILE A 352 2.57 -8.01 5.72
N ASP A 353 2.75 -7.23 4.66
CA ASP A 353 2.23 -5.87 4.56
C ASP A 353 0.77 -5.87 4.08
N TYR A 354 -0.14 -6.03 5.03
CA TYR A 354 -1.58 -5.98 4.73
C TYR A 354 -2.05 -4.61 4.25
N SER A 355 -1.35 -3.53 4.61
CA SER A 355 -1.67 -2.18 4.15
C SER A 355 -1.42 -2.05 2.66
N ALA A 356 -0.28 -2.55 2.18
CA ALA A 356 0.04 -2.62 0.76
C ALA A 356 -0.97 -3.48 -0.03
N HIS A 357 -1.37 -4.62 0.54
CA HIS A 357 -2.36 -5.48 -0.10
C HIS A 357 -3.74 -4.82 -0.20
N ILE A 358 -4.23 -4.19 0.87
CA ILE A 358 -5.51 -3.49 0.87
C ILE A 358 -5.48 -2.30 -0.09
N GLY A 359 -4.41 -1.49 -0.06
CA GLY A 359 -4.23 -0.36 -0.98
C GLY A 359 -4.25 -0.79 -2.44
N GLY A 360 -3.47 -1.83 -2.78
CA GLY A 360 -3.45 -2.42 -4.11
C GLY A 360 -4.81 -2.97 -4.55
N ALA A 361 -5.52 -3.68 -3.67
CA ALA A 361 -6.87 -4.19 -3.95
C ALA A 361 -7.87 -3.07 -4.26
N ILE A 362 -7.86 -1.99 -3.46
CA ILE A 362 -8.74 -0.83 -3.66
C ILE A 362 -8.44 -0.18 -5.01
N VAL A 363 -7.17 0.11 -5.31
CA VAL A 363 -6.78 0.73 -6.58
C VAL A 363 -7.17 -0.16 -7.76
N GLY A 364 -6.91 -1.47 -7.69
CA GLY A 364 -7.31 -2.41 -8.73
C GLY A 364 -8.82 -2.46 -8.98
N ALA A 365 -9.62 -2.49 -7.91
CA ALA A 365 -11.07 -2.47 -8.02
C ALA A 365 -11.58 -1.16 -8.67
N VAL A 366 -11.03 -0.02 -8.27
CA VAL A 366 -11.39 1.29 -8.84
C VAL A 366 -11.00 1.38 -10.32
N LEU A 367 -9.79 0.96 -10.68
CA LEU A 367 -9.32 0.95 -12.07
C LEU A 367 -10.16 0.02 -12.95
N ALA A 368 -10.57 -1.14 -12.43
CA ALA A 368 -11.46 -2.05 -13.14
C ALA A 368 -12.85 -1.44 -13.38
N LEU A 369 -13.43 -0.76 -12.39
CA LEU A 369 -14.69 -0.03 -12.56
C LEU A 369 -14.56 1.07 -13.62
N ALA A 370 -13.45 1.80 -13.62
CA ALA A 370 -13.16 2.81 -14.63
C ALA A 370 -13.06 2.16 -16.03
N LEU A 371 -12.30 1.06 -16.17
CA LEU A 371 -12.20 0.29 -17.41
C LEU A 371 -13.57 -0.14 -17.94
N MET A 372 -14.45 -0.66 -17.07
CA MET A 372 -15.80 -1.07 -17.45
C MET A 372 -16.69 0.10 -17.92
N SER A 373 -16.37 1.35 -17.55
CA SER A 373 -17.16 2.51 -17.96
C SER A 373 -16.99 2.86 -19.44
N PHE A 374 -15.83 2.54 -20.03
CA PHE A 374 -15.49 2.86 -21.42
C PHE A 374 -15.18 1.63 -22.29
N TRP A 375 -15.11 0.43 -21.70
CA TRP A 375 -14.97 -0.82 -22.44
C TRP A 375 -16.36 -1.38 -22.77
N SER A 376 -16.72 -1.37 -24.05
CA SER A 376 -17.95 -2.03 -24.52
C SER A 376 -17.78 -3.55 -24.56
N ARG A 377 -18.84 -4.30 -24.25
CA ARG A 377 -18.86 -5.77 -24.31
C ARG A 377 -18.66 -6.34 -25.72
N ASP A 378 -18.90 -5.53 -26.74
CA ASP A 378 -18.72 -5.94 -28.13
C ASP A 378 -17.26 -5.75 -28.61
N GLN A 379 -16.38 -5.20 -27.75
CA GLN A 379 -14.95 -5.04 -28.03
C GLN A 379 -14.15 -6.16 -27.38
N VAL A 380 -13.28 -6.81 -28.17
CA VAL A 380 -12.40 -7.88 -27.69
C VAL A 380 -11.41 -7.39 -26.62
N ARG A 381 -11.01 -6.11 -26.65
CA ARG A 381 -10.04 -5.52 -25.73
C ARG A 381 -10.45 -4.11 -25.29
N PRO A 382 -9.98 -3.65 -24.11
CA PRO A 382 -10.25 -2.30 -23.66
C PRO A 382 -9.60 -1.26 -24.58
N LEU A 383 -10.30 -0.13 -24.76
CA LEU A 383 -9.78 1.06 -25.44
C LEU A 383 -8.54 1.64 -24.73
N TYR A 384 -7.89 2.63 -25.35
CA TYR A 384 -6.75 3.37 -24.79
C TYR A 384 -5.49 2.54 -24.46
N THR A 385 -5.26 1.45 -25.18
CA THR A 385 -4.06 0.59 -25.00
C THR A 385 -2.74 1.36 -25.09
N ARG A 386 -2.67 2.41 -25.93
CA ARG A 386 -1.48 3.29 -26.03
C ARG A 386 -1.23 4.08 -24.74
N ALA A 387 -2.28 4.62 -24.12
CA ALA A 387 -2.16 5.33 -22.85
C ALA A 387 -1.72 4.40 -21.73
N ALA A 388 -2.24 3.17 -21.68
CA ALA A 388 -1.75 2.14 -20.77
C ALA A 388 -0.26 1.84 -21.01
N GLY A 389 0.18 1.80 -22.27
CA GLY A 389 1.60 1.69 -22.61
C GLY A 389 2.46 2.83 -22.06
N VAL A 390 1.97 4.07 -22.11
CA VAL A 390 2.66 5.24 -21.53
C VAL A 390 2.76 5.11 -20.01
N VAL A 391 1.71 4.67 -19.32
CA VAL A 391 1.73 4.44 -17.86
C VAL A 391 2.75 3.37 -17.49
N ALA A 392 2.73 2.22 -18.17
CA ALA A 392 3.70 1.15 -17.95
C ALA A 392 5.14 1.61 -18.25
N GLY A 393 5.33 2.39 -19.32
CA GLY A 393 6.61 2.97 -19.70
C GLY A 393 7.13 3.98 -18.67
N ALA A 394 6.26 4.82 -18.11
CA ALA A 394 6.62 5.78 -17.06
C ALA A 394 7.08 5.06 -15.79
N PHE A 395 6.38 3.99 -15.38
CA PHE A 395 6.79 3.16 -14.25
C PHE A 395 8.18 2.55 -14.49
N ALA A 396 8.42 1.98 -15.68
CA ALA A 396 9.72 1.44 -16.05
C ALA A 396 10.82 2.52 -16.08
N LEU A 397 10.51 3.71 -16.61
CA LEU A 397 11.43 4.83 -16.66
C LEU A 397 11.84 5.29 -15.25
N VAL A 398 10.89 5.37 -14.32
CA VAL A 398 11.20 5.69 -12.91
C VAL A 398 12.06 4.60 -12.28
N ALA A 399 11.72 3.32 -12.50
CA ALA A 399 12.50 2.20 -11.96
C ALA A 399 13.96 2.20 -12.47
N VAL A 400 14.16 2.48 -13.77
CA VAL A 400 15.50 2.58 -14.37
C VAL A 400 16.22 3.86 -13.92
N GLY A 401 15.52 5.00 -13.89
CA GLY A 401 16.08 6.27 -13.44
C GLY A 401 16.52 6.25 -11.97
N ALA A 402 15.83 5.47 -11.14
CA ALA A 402 16.18 5.26 -9.73
C ALA A 402 17.50 4.54 -9.53
N LEU A 403 18.06 3.85 -10.54
CA LEU A 403 19.38 3.24 -10.45
C LEU A 403 20.47 4.28 -10.14
N VAL A 404 20.33 5.52 -10.63
CA VAL A 404 21.30 6.59 -10.35
C VAL A 404 21.38 6.89 -8.84
N PRO A 405 20.31 7.34 -8.14
CA PRO A 405 20.38 7.56 -6.70
C PRO A 405 20.67 6.27 -5.92
N ILE A 406 20.20 5.09 -6.36
CA ILE A 406 20.53 3.81 -5.72
C ILE A 406 22.04 3.57 -5.71
N THR A 407 22.76 3.81 -6.81
CA THR A 407 24.22 3.59 -6.85
C THR A 407 24.97 4.50 -5.88
N HIS A 408 24.55 5.76 -5.74
CA HIS A 408 25.14 6.69 -4.76
C HIS A 408 24.86 6.28 -3.31
N ILE A 409 23.60 5.91 -3.02
CA ILE A 409 23.19 5.46 -1.69
C ILE A 409 23.90 4.16 -1.32
N HIS A 410 23.92 3.18 -2.24
CA HIS A 410 24.59 1.91 -2.05
C HIS A 410 26.07 2.10 -1.74
N ALA A 411 26.78 2.96 -2.47
CA ALA A 411 28.19 3.27 -2.20
C ALA A 411 28.39 3.84 -0.80
N ALA A 412 27.51 4.72 -0.33
CA ALA A 412 27.58 5.27 1.03
C ALA A 412 27.35 4.19 2.11
N TYR A 413 26.34 3.33 1.91
CA TYR A 413 26.06 2.21 2.82
C TYR A 413 27.17 1.16 2.82
N ALA A 414 27.78 0.88 1.66
CA ALA A 414 28.88 -0.06 1.53
C ALA A 414 30.16 0.49 2.18
N ALA A 415 30.43 1.79 2.01
CA ALA A 415 31.50 2.48 2.72
C ALA A 415 31.30 2.39 4.23
N TYR A 416 30.07 2.61 4.74
CA TYR A 416 29.72 2.47 6.15
C TYR A 416 29.87 1.03 6.66
N ALA A 417 29.42 0.02 5.91
CA ALA A 417 29.51 -1.38 6.31
C ALA A 417 30.94 -1.95 6.23
N ALA A 418 31.84 -1.31 5.46
CA ALA A 418 33.25 -1.63 5.43
C ALA A 418 34.03 -1.10 6.64
N TYR A 419 33.40 -0.35 7.56
CA TYR A 419 34.01 0.03 8.82
C TYR A 419 34.15 -1.18 9.75
N PRO A 420 35.22 -1.27 10.57
CA PRO A 420 35.41 -2.37 11.51
C PRO A 420 34.19 -2.53 12.43
N THR A 421 33.80 -3.77 12.70
CA THR A 421 32.61 -4.22 13.47
C THR A 421 32.50 -3.73 14.92
N GLU A 422 33.37 -2.85 15.35
CA GLU A 422 33.34 -2.22 16.66
C GLU A 422 32.77 -0.81 16.51
N SER A 423 31.86 -0.38 17.39
CA SER A 423 31.43 1.02 17.39
C SER A 423 32.57 1.90 17.90
N ALA A 424 32.60 3.17 17.49
CA ALA A 424 33.58 4.14 18.02
C ALA A 424 33.54 4.20 19.56
N PHE A 425 32.34 4.09 20.14
CA PHE A 425 32.13 3.96 21.58
C PHE A 425 32.72 2.68 22.18
N ALA A 426 32.58 1.53 21.52
CA ALA A 426 33.18 0.29 22.01
C ALA A 426 34.72 0.39 21.98
N ALA A 427 35.32 0.97 20.94
CA ALA A 427 36.76 1.24 20.90
C ALA A 427 37.19 2.19 22.04
N PHE A 428 36.39 3.22 22.31
CA PHE A 428 36.62 4.19 23.39
C PHE A 428 36.62 3.52 24.77
N PHE A 429 35.55 2.81 25.14
CA PHE A 429 35.41 2.19 26.46
C PHE A 429 36.35 0.99 26.66
N ASN A 430 36.87 0.40 25.58
CA ASN A 430 37.94 -0.60 25.63
C ASN A 430 39.35 0.01 25.75
N GLY A 431 39.46 1.33 25.90
CA GLY A 431 40.75 2.02 26.06
C GLY A 431 41.56 2.15 24.78
N ARG A 432 40.98 1.86 23.61
CA ARG A 432 41.65 1.98 22.31
C ARG A 432 41.41 3.36 21.71
N TYR A 433 41.87 4.38 22.43
CA TYR A 433 41.56 5.78 22.12
C TYR A 433 42.03 6.22 20.74
N GLY A 434 43.16 5.74 20.23
CA GLY A 434 43.62 6.05 18.87
C GLY A 434 42.72 5.49 17.76
N ASP A 435 42.07 4.34 17.98
CA ASP A 435 41.06 3.81 17.07
C ASP A 435 39.77 4.63 17.17
N ALA A 436 39.30 4.88 18.39
CA ALA A 436 38.12 5.69 18.66
C ALA A 436 38.20 7.09 18.03
N MET A 437 39.36 7.76 18.13
CA MET A 437 39.61 9.07 17.52
C MET A 437 39.38 9.08 16.02
N ARG A 438 39.94 8.11 15.29
CA ARG A 438 39.77 8.00 13.83
C ARG A 438 38.32 7.71 13.47
N MET A 439 37.67 6.84 14.22
CA MET A 439 36.29 6.43 13.97
C MET A 439 35.30 7.57 14.23
N PHE A 440 35.45 8.33 15.32
CA PHE A 440 34.61 9.51 15.59
C PHE A 440 34.85 10.64 14.59
N GLN A 441 36.10 10.84 14.12
CA GLN A 441 36.39 11.81 13.06
C GLN A 441 35.63 11.50 11.77
N GLN A 442 35.63 10.23 11.39
CA GLN A 442 34.93 9.77 10.19
C GLN A 442 33.40 9.86 10.35
N GLN A 443 32.88 9.66 11.57
CA GLN A 443 31.45 9.85 11.87
C GLN A 443 31.04 11.32 11.78
N SER A 444 31.85 12.26 12.29
CA SER A 444 31.51 13.69 12.27
C SER A 444 31.56 14.33 10.88
N GLU A 445 32.14 13.64 9.90
CA GLU A 445 32.17 14.03 8.49
C GLU A 445 30.95 13.52 7.68
N MET A 446 30.05 12.72 8.26
CA MET A 446 28.89 12.15 7.54
C MET A 446 27.72 13.16 7.38
N PRO A 447 26.93 13.08 6.29
CA PRO A 447 25.86 14.06 5.98
C PRO A 447 24.72 14.17 7.01
N ASP A 448 24.45 13.09 7.77
CA ASP A 448 23.38 13.00 8.78
C ASP A 448 23.90 12.98 10.23
N ALA A 449 25.18 13.31 10.46
CA ALA A 449 25.81 13.15 11.77
C ALA A 449 25.24 14.11 12.83
N GLN A 450 25.20 13.66 14.10
CA GLN A 450 25.09 14.57 15.24
C GLN A 450 26.47 15.22 15.45
N VAL A 451 26.90 16.04 14.47
CA VAL A 451 28.28 16.52 14.29
C VAL A 451 28.92 17.00 15.60
N ALA A 452 28.13 17.66 16.46
CA ALA A 452 28.59 18.20 17.74
C ALA A 452 29.00 17.12 18.77
N TYR A 453 28.28 16.01 18.86
CA TYR A 453 28.53 14.96 19.85
C TYR A 453 29.63 14.01 19.41
N ASP A 454 29.67 13.61 18.13
CA ASP A 454 30.75 12.78 17.60
C ASP A 454 32.12 13.49 17.73
N ASP A 455 32.16 14.80 17.45
CA ASP A 455 33.36 15.62 17.69
C ASP A 455 33.73 15.68 19.18
N LEU A 456 32.76 15.77 20.09
CA LEU A 456 33.02 15.79 21.53
C LEU A 456 33.64 14.48 22.03
N TRP A 457 33.12 13.33 21.60
CA TRP A 457 33.68 12.02 21.93
C TRP A 457 35.06 11.81 21.32
N ARG A 458 35.33 12.36 20.13
CA ARG A 458 36.69 12.46 19.58
C ARG A 458 37.61 13.26 20.49
N ILE A 459 37.19 14.43 20.97
CA ILE A 459 37.98 15.28 21.89
C ILE A 459 38.29 14.55 23.19
N MET A 460 37.33 13.82 23.77
CA MET A 460 37.60 12.99 24.95
C MET A 460 38.64 11.90 24.65
N ALA A 461 38.52 11.22 23.51
CA ALA A 461 39.48 10.18 23.11
C ALA A 461 40.89 10.76 22.93
N MET A 462 40.99 11.96 22.35
CA MET A 462 42.24 12.73 22.27
C MET A 462 42.79 13.05 23.66
N GLY A 463 41.93 13.39 24.62
CA GLY A 463 42.32 13.69 26.01
C GLY A 463 42.95 12.49 26.68
N TYR A 464 42.29 11.34 26.60
CA TYR A 464 42.83 10.08 27.12
C TYR A 464 44.11 9.64 26.40
N ALA A 465 44.23 9.88 25.10
CA ALA A 465 45.44 9.62 24.31
C ALA A 465 46.57 10.64 24.55
N LYS A 466 46.31 11.73 25.30
CA LYS A 466 47.22 12.87 25.47
C LYS A 466 47.70 13.47 24.14
N ASP A 467 46.78 13.58 23.19
CA ASP A 467 47.06 14.10 21.85
C ASP A 467 47.35 15.63 21.91
N PRO A 468 48.48 16.10 21.34
CA PRO A 468 48.85 17.52 21.38
C PRO A 468 47.93 18.43 20.56
N GLU A 469 47.16 17.91 19.61
CA GLU A 469 46.24 18.68 18.78
C GLU A 469 44.88 18.93 19.42
N LEU A 470 44.61 18.37 20.61
CA LEU A 470 43.29 18.43 21.28
C LEU A 470 42.71 19.84 21.28
N GLN A 471 43.50 20.83 21.70
CA GLN A 471 43.06 22.22 21.82
C GLN A 471 42.62 22.80 20.48
N THR A 472 43.42 22.56 19.43
CA THR A 472 43.14 23.04 18.08
C THR A 472 41.89 22.38 17.50
N GLN A 473 41.76 21.05 17.66
CA GLN A 473 40.62 20.28 17.16
C GLN A 473 39.33 20.64 17.93
N ALA A 474 39.40 20.83 19.25
CA ALA A 474 38.27 21.26 20.06
C ALA A 474 37.79 22.65 19.66
N GLN A 475 38.70 23.58 19.37
CA GLN A 475 38.36 24.90 18.86
C GLN A 475 37.68 24.84 17.49
N GLN A 476 38.17 23.99 16.57
CA GLN A 476 37.56 23.79 15.25
C GLN A 476 36.16 23.18 15.34
N ALA A 477 35.95 22.18 16.20
CA ALA A 477 34.65 21.58 16.44
C ALA A 477 33.67 22.57 17.08
N GLN A 478 34.11 23.29 18.12
CA GLN A 478 33.29 24.31 18.79
C GLN A 478 32.89 25.45 17.84
N ALA A 479 33.76 25.87 16.91
CA ALA A 479 33.45 26.93 15.95
C ALA A 479 32.28 26.60 15.01
N LYS A 480 31.87 25.33 14.92
CA LYS A 480 30.65 24.90 14.19
C LYS A 480 29.36 25.21 14.96
N LEU A 481 29.44 25.57 16.24
CA LEU A 481 28.31 25.78 17.16
C LEU A 481 28.10 27.26 17.51
N ALA A 482 26.88 27.62 17.89
CA ALA A 482 26.60 28.96 18.41
C ALA A 482 27.00 29.08 19.91
N PRO A 483 27.59 30.20 20.36
CA PRO A 483 28.12 30.37 21.73
C PRO A 483 27.16 30.16 22.92
N ALA A 484 25.86 30.03 22.67
CA ALA A 484 24.82 29.81 23.69
C ALA A 484 24.03 28.50 23.49
N THR A 485 24.41 27.67 22.52
CA THR A 485 23.73 26.39 22.25
C THR A 485 24.50 25.24 22.85
N TRP A 486 23.79 24.34 23.55
CA TRP A 486 24.37 23.07 24.00
C TRP A 486 24.77 22.21 22.78
N PRO A 487 25.92 21.52 22.75
CA PRO A 487 26.92 21.34 23.81
C PRO A 487 28.14 22.31 23.78
N TYR A 488 28.01 23.55 23.27
CA TYR A 488 29.12 24.53 23.18
C TYR A 488 29.92 24.68 24.48
N PRO A 489 29.30 24.81 25.68
CA PRO A 489 30.05 24.96 26.93
C PRO A 489 30.86 23.72 27.32
N VAL A 490 30.51 22.54 26.80
CA VAL A 490 31.27 21.31 27.07
C VAL A 490 32.61 21.33 26.35
N PHE A 491 32.69 21.93 25.16
CA PHE A 491 33.98 22.16 24.50
C PHE A 491 34.86 23.14 25.29
N ASP A 492 34.26 24.17 25.92
CA ASP A 492 35.00 25.09 26.81
C ASP A 492 35.62 24.36 28.01
N LEU A 493 34.96 23.32 28.53
CA LEU A 493 35.50 22.46 29.59
C LEU A 493 36.78 21.76 29.13
N PHE A 494 36.75 21.03 28.00
CA PHE A 494 37.93 20.32 27.50
C PHE A 494 39.06 21.23 26.98
N MET A 495 38.75 22.50 26.68
CA MET A 495 39.75 23.52 26.40
C MET A 495 40.31 24.22 27.66
N GLY A 496 39.84 23.86 28.86
CA GLY A 496 40.24 24.50 30.12
C GLY A 496 39.74 25.94 30.28
N LYS A 497 38.74 26.36 29.48
CA LYS A 497 38.11 27.70 29.56
C LYS A 497 36.96 27.74 30.57
N LEU A 498 36.44 26.59 30.95
CA LEU A 498 35.34 26.41 31.89
C LEU A 498 35.66 25.25 32.84
N ASP A 499 35.35 25.39 34.12
CA ASP A 499 35.49 24.31 35.10
C ASP A 499 34.20 23.48 35.21
N ALA A 500 34.30 22.30 35.83
CA ALA A 500 33.16 21.38 36.01
C ALA A 500 31.96 22.07 36.69
N LYS A 501 32.21 22.91 37.71
CA LYS A 501 31.16 23.64 38.42
C LYS A 501 30.51 24.70 37.52
N GLY A 502 31.32 25.44 36.76
CA GLY A 502 30.84 26.41 35.78
C GLY A 502 30.01 25.76 34.67
N LEU A 503 30.37 24.55 34.24
CA LEU A 503 29.59 23.78 33.25
C LEU A 503 28.21 23.40 33.80
N GLN A 504 28.16 22.85 35.01
CA GLN A 504 26.89 22.48 35.65
C GLN A 504 25.98 23.68 35.90
N MET A 505 26.54 24.85 36.24
CA MET A 505 25.76 26.09 36.38
C MET A 505 25.16 26.61 35.07
N LYS A 506 25.76 26.27 33.93
CA LYS A 506 25.26 26.64 32.59
C LYS A 506 24.19 25.69 32.06
N ALA A 507 24.04 24.50 32.64
CA ALA A 507 23.04 23.53 32.22
C ALA A 507 21.61 24.02 32.49
N VAL A 508 20.75 23.89 31.49
CA VAL A 508 19.33 24.24 31.58
C VAL A 508 18.49 22.96 31.45
N GLY A 509 17.78 22.61 32.52
CA GLY A 509 16.97 21.40 32.59
C GLY A 509 17.76 20.14 32.94
N ASN A 510 17.05 19.03 33.12
CA ASN A 510 17.64 17.78 33.63
C ASN A 510 18.56 17.10 32.62
N ASP A 511 18.27 17.22 31.32
CA ASP A 511 19.03 16.58 30.25
C ASP A 511 20.44 17.17 30.14
N GLN A 512 20.55 18.51 30.07
CA GLN A 512 21.86 19.19 30.06
C GLN A 512 22.60 19.03 31.38
N LEU A 513 21.89 18.92 32.51
CA LEU A 513 22.53 18.69 33.80
C LEU A 513 23.16 17.29 33.86
N CYS A 514 22.47 16.28 33.34
CA CYS A 514 23.02 14.94 33.16
C CYS A 514 24.32 14.98 32.33
N GLU A 515 24.28 15.60 31.16
CA GLU A 515 25.44 15.74 30.29
C GLU A 515 26.58 16.52 30.96
N ALA A 516 26.27 17.66 31.60
CA ALA A 516 27.24 18.47 32.32
C ALA A 516 27.98 17.67 33.40
N VAL A 517 27.25 16.85 34.16
CA VAL A 517 27.82 16.00 35.23
C VAL A 517 28.69 14.89 34.64
N PHE A 518 28.23 14.23 33.57
CA PHE A 518 28.99 13.17 32.90
C PHE A 518 30.30 13.69 32.28
N TYR A 519 30.24 14.73 31.44
CA TYR A 519 31.44 15.27 30.78
C TYR A 519 32.42 15.90 31.76
N SER A 520 31.93 16.46 32.87
CA SER A 520 32.80 16.90 33.98
C SER A 520 33.55 15.73 34.62
N ALA A 521 32.92 14.56 34.72
CA ALA A 521 33.57 13.37 35.25
C ALA A 521 34.66 12.86 34.30
N GLU A 522 34.40 12.85 33.00
CA GLU A 522 35.37 12.47 31.96
C GLU A 522 36.59 13.40 31.94
N GLU A 523 36.38 14.72 32.06
CA GLU A 523 37.49 15.68 32.16
C GLU A 523 38.36 15.40 33.40
N TYR A 524 37.75 15.13 34.55
CA TYR A 524 38.49 14.71 35.74
C TYR A 524 39.22 13.38 35.57
N LEU A 525 38.65 12.40 34.86
CA LEU A 525 39.37 11.16 34.55
C LEU A 525 40.58 11.40 33.66
N ILE A 526 40.44 12.24 32.62
CA ILE A 526 41.53 12.64 31.73
C ILE A 526 42.62 13.40 32.50
N GLY A 527 42.23 14.27 33.44
CA GLY A 527 43.12 15.00 34.33
C GLY A 527 43.73 14.16 35.47
N GLY A 528 43.28 12.92 35.67
CA GLY A 528 43.75 12.02 36.74
C GLY A 528 43.12 12.24 38.12
N HIS A 529 42.05 13.04 38.21
CA HIS A 529 41.25 13.31 39.41
C HIS A 529 40.20 12.21 39.67
N ILE A 530 40.68 10.98 39.93
CA ILE A 530 39.83 9.77 39.95
C ILE A 530 38.71 9.82 41.01
N GLU A 531 38.97 10.32 42.21
CA GLU A 531 37.96 10.33 43.28
C GLU A 531 36.84 11.33 43.02
N ASP A 532 37.18 12.50 42.48
CA ASP A 532 36.21 13.51 42.08
C ASP A 532 35.36 13.02 40.89
N ALA A 533 35.99 12.34 39.93
CA ALA A 533 35.29 11.69 38.82
C ALA A 533 34.30 10.61 39.30
N LYS A 534 34.70 9.73 40.24
CA LYS A 534 33.80 8.69 40.79
C LYS A 534 32.54 9.28 41.40
N LEU A 535 32.65 10.42 42.09
CA LEU A 535 31.49 11.10 42.66
C LEU A 535 30.53 11.59 41.57
N LEU A 536 31.08 12.22 40.53
CA LEU A 536 30.29 12.73 39.40
C LEU A 536 29.67 11.60 38.57
N LEU A 537 30.37 10.50 38.31
CA LEU A 537 29.81 9.34 37.61
C LEU A 537 28.64 8.71 38.39
N LYS A 538 28.75 8.58 39.71
CA LYS A 538 27.62 8.12 40.56
C LYS A 538 26.43 9.06 40.47
N ASN A 539 26.68 10.36 40.40
CA ASN A 539 25.62 11.35 40.21
C ASN A 539 25.00 11.21 38.82
N ALA A 540 25.80 11.04 37.76
CA ALA A 540 25.31 10.80 36.40
C ALA A 540 24.38 9.58 36.33
N VAL A 541 24.79 8.42 36.90
CA VAL A 541 23.93 7.22 36.97
C VAL A 541 22.60 7.48 37.68
N SER A 542 22.57 8.40 38.66
CA SER A 542 21.36 8.74 39.41
C SER A 542 20.40 9.67 38.66
N ILE A 543 20.95 10.64 37.92
CA ILE A 543 20.15 11.75 37.34
C ILE A 543 19.90 11.59 35.83
N CYS A 544 20.72 10.82 35.13
CA CYS A 544 20.61 10.65 33.68
C CYS A 544 19.45 9.73 33.29
N PRO A 545 18.70 10.05 32.23
CA PRO A 545 17.75 9.10 31.65
C PRO A 545 18.46 7.82 31.19
N LYS A 546 17.86 6.65 31.45
CA LYS A 546 18.42 5.34 31.03
C LYS A 546 18.51 5.14 29.52
N THR A 547 17.91 6.04 28.74
CA THR A 547 18.00 6.04 27.27
C THR A 547 19.15 6.89 26.75
N PHE A 548 19.86 7.61 27.62
CA PHE A 548 20.98 8.47 27.25
C PHE A 548 22.28 7.67 27.32
N LEU A 549 23.20 8.01 26.41
CA LEU A 549 24.51 7.37 26.33
C LEU A 549 25.34 7.63 27.60
N GLU A 550 25.19 8.80 28.20
CA GLU A 550 25.87 9.23 29.42
C GLU A 550 25.54 8.34 30.63
N PHE A 551 24.34 7.73 30.66
CA PHE A 551 23.98 6.74 31.67
C PHE A 551 24.83 5.47 31.51
N ASP A 552 24.82 4.89 30.31
CA ASP A 552 25.57 3.66 30.00
C ASP A 552 27.09 3.88 30.15
N GLY A 553 27.58 5.05 29.70
CA GLY A 553 28.98 5.45 29.83
C GLY A 553 29.41 5.56 31.30
N ALA A 554 28.58 6.18 32.15
CA ALA A 554 28.89 6.31 33.56
C ALA A 554 28.93 4.95 34.29
N GLU A 555 28.05 4.01 33.95
CA GLU A 555 28.10 2.65 34.49
C GLU A 555 29.37 1.90 34.05
N LEU A 556 29.74 2.01 32.78
CA LEU A 556 30.94 1.38 32.22
C LEU A 556 32.21 1.92 32.88
N GLU A 557 32.32 3.23 33.05
CA GLU A 557 33.47 3.88 33.70
C GLU A 557 33.55 3.53 35.19
N LEU A 558 32.43 3.56 35.92
CA LEU A 558 32.43 3.11 37.32
C LEU A 558 32.87 1.65 37.45
N LYS A 559 32.43 0.78 36.54
CA LYS A 559 32.83 -0.63 36.51
C LYS A 559 34.33 -0.77 36.21
N ARG A 560 34.87 0.01 35.27
CA ARG A 560 36.30 0.05 34.94
C ARG A 560 37.13 0.47 36.16
N LEU A 561 36.70 1.53 36.85
CA LEU A 561 37.35 2.05 38.06
C LEU A 561 37.25 1.10 39.27
N GLN A 562 36.25 0.23 39.31
CA GLN A 562 36.12 -0.82 40.32
C GLN A 562 36.98 -2.05 40.01
N GLY A 563 37.16 -2.38 38.72
CA GLY A 563 37.98 -3.51 38.26
C GLY A 563 39.50 -3.26 38.31
N GLY A 564 39.93 -2.00 38.41
CA GLY A 564 41.35 -1.60 38.41
C GLY A 564 42.18 -1.94 39.66
N ASN A 565 41.64 -2.68 40.63
CA ASN A 565 42.39 -3.14 41.82
C ASN A 565 42.97 -4.56 41.68
N ALA A 566 42.95 -5.14 40.47
CA ALA A 566 43.57 -6.43 40.17
C ALA A 566 44.59 -6.26 39.03
N GLY A 567 45.77 -5.70 39.34
CA GLY A 567 46.89 -5.66 38.40
C GLY A 567 47.77 -4.42 38.50
N SER A 568 48.38 -4.20 39.68
CA SER A 568 49.69 -3.52 39.78
C SER A 568 50.81 -4.56 39.69
#